data_AF-A0A353NZR1-F1
#
_entry.id   AF-A0A353NZR1-F1
#
_cell.length_a   1.000
_cell.length_b   1.000
_cell.length_c   1.000
_cell.angle_alpha   90.00
_cell.angle_beta   90.00
_cell.angle_gamma   90.00
#
_symmetry.space_group_name_H-M   'P 1'
#
loop_
_entity.id
_entity.type
_entity.pdbx_description
1 polymer ?
#
loop_
_entity_poly.entity_id
_entity_poly.type
_entity_poly.pdbx_seq_one_letter_code
_entity_poly.pdbx_strand_id
1 'polypeptide(L)'
;MMERSRGGYAMILGIFICLLIGMLFYYRSLIGPGIDIDTGEKTKNPPWKQWHKLQKLVERGKIGKPFPIHPQIVEKVGFGSTLYENQDERGGLSLVFDSNYCIMGDWAGTYSVGPNKAKEYQIGLCKIRGHFVPYADRIKVKSEHKPEEIYFLARGLFMMVEYNNDQGGGVKKVSGDIYVTGWLAPDFTIQRGQAILTSDNKHYKTLTYTGKAEKMMDFQMFLKSLEPK
;
A
#
# COMPACT_ATOMS: atom_id res chain seq x y z
N MET A 1 19.42 -62.37 -22.64
CA MET A 1 18.19 -62.52 -21.82
C MET A 1 18.36 -61.66 -20.56
N MET A 2 17.93 -60.39 -20.61
CA MET A 2 17.89 -59.47 -19.46
C MET A 2 16.64 -58.60 -19.62
N GLU A 3 15.47 -59.24 -19.59
CA GLU A 3 14.20 -58.55 -19.40
C GLU A 3 13.82 -58.64 -17.92
N ARG A 4 14.26 -57.68 -17.11
CA ARG A 4 13.69 -57.34 -15.78
C ARG A 4 14.48 -56.20 -15.15
N SER A 5 14.17 -54.96 -15.53
CA SER A 5 14.42 -53.79 -14.68
C SER A 5 13.63 -52.53 -15.07
N ARG A 6 12.90 -52.56 -16.20
CA ARG A 6 12.06 -51.42 -16.65
C ARG A 6 10.98 -51.01 -15.63
N GLY A 7 10.42 -51.97 -14.89
CA GLY A 7 9.39 -51.68 -13.87
C GLY A 7 9.92 -50.97 -12.62
N GLY A 8 11.15 -51.28 -12.20
CA GLY A 8 11.78 -50.64 -11.03
C GLY A 8 12.13 -49.17 -11.31
N TYR A 9 12.64 -48.88 -12.50
CA TYR A 9 12.93 -47.51 -12.93
C TYR A 9 11.66 -46.65 -13.04
N ALA A 10 10.56 -47.20 -13.56
CA ALA A 10 9.29 -46.50 -13.65
C ALA A 10 8.71 -46.15 -12.26
N MET A 11 8.84 -47.07 -11.29
CA MET A 11 8.39 -46.81 -9.92
C MET A 11 9.23 -45.72 -9.23
N ILE A 12 10.56 -45.76 -9.37
CA ILE A 12 11.46 -44.72 -8.83
C ILE A 12 11.16 -43.36 -9.47
N LEU A 13 10.98 -43.32 -10.81
CA LEU A 13 10.63 -42.10 -11.53
C LEU A 13 9.28 -41.54 -11.06
N GLY A 14 8.27 -42.39 -10.85
CA GLY A 14 6.97 -41.99 -10.33
C GLY A 14 7.05 -41.35 -8.94
N ILE A 15 7.83 -41.95 -8.02
CA ILE A 15 8.07 -41.39 -6.69
C ILE A 15 8.78 -40.03 -6.79
N PHE A 16 9.76 -39.91 -7.69
CA PHE A 16 10.51 -38.66 -7.88
C PHE A 16 9.63 -37.53 -8.43
N ILE A 17 8.74 -37.83 -9.39
CA ILE A 17 7.76 -36.87 -9.91
C ILE A 17 6.79 -36.44 -8.81
N CYS A 18 6.27 -37.37 -8.01
CA CYS A 18 5.41 -37.04 -6.87
C CYS A 18 6.11 -36.15 -5.84
N LEU A 19 7.40 -36.39 -5.56
CA LEU A 19 8.22 -35.54 -4.70
C LEU A 19 8.42 -34.14 -5.29
N LEU A 20 8.69 -34.04 -6.60
CA LEU A 20 8.83 -32.74 -7.29
C LEU A 20 7.53 -31.93 -7.27
N ILE A 21 6.39 -32.59 -7.54
CA ILE A 21 5.07 -31.96 -7.47
C ILE A 21 4.76 -31.54 -6.03
N GLY A 22 5.04 -32.41 -5.05
CA GLY A 22 4.90 -32.11 -3.63
C GLY A 22 5.76 -30.92 -3.19
N MET A 23 7.02 -30.86 -3.64
CA MET A 23 7.89 -29.71 -3.41
C MET A 23 7.35 -28.44 -4.07
N LEU A 24 6.85 -28.51 -5.30
CA LEU A 24 6.22 -27.36 -5.97
C LEU A 24 5.02 -26.81 -5.19
N PHE A 25 4.15 -27.70 -4.67
CA PHE A 25 3.04 -27.28 -3.81
C PHE A 25 3.52 -26.74 -2.46
N TYR A 26 4.57 -27.32 -1.88
CA TYR A 26 5.19 -26.86 -0.64
C TYR A 26 5.81 -25.47 -0.81
N TYR A 27 6.59 -25.24 -1.86
CA TYR A 27 7.16 -23.93 -2.19
C TYR A 27 6.07 -22.90 -2.50
N ARG A 28 5.01 -23.28 -3.21
CA ARG A 28 3.86 -22.39 -3.48
C ARG A 28 3.09 -22.04 -2.20
N SER A 29 2.98 -22.97 -1.24
CA SER A 29 2.38 -22.76 0.08
C SER A 29 3.24 -21.87 0.98
N LEU A 30 4.57 -21.98 0.86
CA LEU A 30 5.50 -21.07 1.51
C LEU A 30 5.32 -19.65 0.97
N ILE A 31 5.10 -19.46 -0.34
CA ILE A 31 4.77 -18.16 -0.97
C ILE A 31 3.26 -17.83 -0.79
N GLY A 32 2.76 -17.93 0.44
CA GLY A 32 1.40 -17.55 0.80
C GLY A 32 1.17 -16.03 0.74
N PRO A 33 -0.10 -15.58 0.70
CA PRO A 33 -0.44 -14.14 0.73
C PRO A 33 0.07 -13.51 2.04
N GLY A 34 0.72 -12.34 1.94
CA GLY A 34 1.33 -11.71 3.11
C GLY A 34 2.85 -11.83 3.21
N ILE A 35 3.53 -12.31 2.17
CA ILE A 35 4.99 -12.22 2.11
C ILE A 35 5.40 -10.90 1.47
N ASP A 36 6.35 -10.26 2.13
CA ASP A 36 7.12 -9.15 1.60
C ASP A 36 8.08 -9.65 0.51
N ILE A 37 7.98 -9.11 -0.69
CA ILE A 37 8.78 -9.57 -1.84
C ILE A 37 10.26 -9.24 -1.65
N ASP A 38 10.58 -8.16 -0.93
CA ASP A 38 11.96 -7.70 -0.74
C ASP A 38 12.64 -8.45 0.40
N THR A 39 11.91 -8.79 1.46
CA THR A 39 12.49 -9.45 2.66
C THR A 39 12.17 -10.94 2.77
N GLY A 40 11.17 -11.43 2.04
CA GLY A 40 10.68 -12.81 2.18
C GLY A 40 9.92 -13.09 3.48
N GLU A 41 9.76 -12.09 4.35
CA GLU A 41 9.10 -12.27 5.65
C GLU A 41 7.57 -12.20 5.55
N LYS A 42 6.89 -12.96 6.40
CA LYS A 42 5.44 -12.83 6.57
C LYS A 42 5.11 -11.56 7.33
N THR A 43 4.46 -10.61 6.65
CA THR A 43 3.88 -9.42 7.29
C THR A 43 2.81 -9.86 8.29
N LYS A 44 3.06 -9.66 9.59
CA LYS A 44 2.13 -10.09 10.67
C LYS A 44 0.77 -9.39 10.59
N ASN A 45 0.72 -8.15 10.11
CA ASN A 45 -0.49 -7.32 9.99
C ASN A 45 -0.58 -6.63 8.62
N PRO A 46 -0.88 -7.36 7.54
CA PRO A 46 -0.91 -6.76 6.22
C PRO A 46 -2.10 -5.79 6.04
N PRO A 47 -1.97 -4.77 5.19
CA PRO A 47 -2.95 -3.70 5.09
C PRO A 47 -4.33 -4.17 4.60
N TRP A 48 -4.42 -5.20 3.75
CA TRP A 48 -5.71 -5.75 3.33
C TRP A 48 -6.53 -6.38 4.47
N LYS A 49 -5.87 -7.01 5.46
CA LYS A 49 -6.57 -7.53 6.65
C LYS A 49 -7.12 -6.39 7.50
N GLN A 50 -6.35 -5.31 7.64
CA GLN A 50 -6.78 -4.10 8.34
C GLN A 50 -7.95 -3.45 7.60
N TRP A 51 -7.88 -3.36 6.26
CA TRP A 51 -8.95 -2.86 5.40
C TRP A 51 -10.25 -3.63 5.56
N HIS A 52 -10.22 -4.96 5.46
CA HIS A 52 -11.42 -5.79 5.63
C HIS A 52 -12.05 -5.60 7.02
N LYS A 53 -11.23 -5.42 8.05
CA LYS A 53 -11.72 -5.17 9.41
C LYS A 53 -12.35 -3.79 9.54
N LEU A 54 -11.74 -2.77 8.93
CA LEU A 54 -12.26 -1.42 8.86
C LEU A 54 -13.62 -1.38 8.15
N GLN A 55 -13.73 -2.02 6.98
CA GLN A 55 -14.98 -2.10 6.23
C GLN A 55 -16.11 -2.70 7.07
N LYS A 56 -15.84 -3.81 7.80
CA LYS A 56 -16.83 -4.39 8.73
C LYS A 56 -17.25 -3.44 9.86
N LEU A 57 -16.38 -2.54 10.31
CA LEU A 57 -16.74 -1.54 11.32
C LEU A 57 -17.62 -0.45 10.71
N VAL A 58 -17.30 0.00 9.50
CA VAL A 58 -18.07 0.99 8.73
C VAL A 58 -19.49 0.47 8.47
N GLU A 59 -19.61 -0.72 7.88
CA GLU A 59 -20.88 -1.38 7.57
C GLU A 59 -21.79 -1.55 8.80
N ARG A 60 -21.19 -1.73 9.98
CA ARG A 60 -21.92 -1.90 11.24
C ARG A 60 -22.19 -0.58 11.97
N GLY A 61 -21.77 0.56 11.43
CA GLY A 61 -21.89 1.87 12.08
C GLY A 61 -21.05 2.00 13.37
N LYS A 62 -19.96 1.23 13.49
CA LYS A 62 -19.14 1.12 14.71
C LYS A 62 -17.86 1.96 14.69
N ILE A 63 -17.75 2.96 13.82
CA ILE A 63 -16.57 3.86 13.78
C ILE A 63 -16.50 4.71 15.06
N GLY A 64 -17.66 5.07 15.64
CA GLY A 64 -17.74 5.90 16.85
C GLY A 64 -17.33 7.35 16.60
N LYS A 65 -17.74 8.26 17.49
CA LYS A 65 -17.33 9.67 17.42
C LYS A 65 -15.95 9.85 18.07
N PRO A 66 -15.10 10.76 17.57
CA PRO A 66 -13.82 11.06 18.17
C PRO A 66 -14.06 11.73 19.53
N PHE A 67 -13.32 11.30 20.56
CA PHE A 67 -13.19 12.04 21.80
C PHE A 67 -12.54 13.42 21.57
N PRO A 68 -12.76 14.39 22.48
CA PRO A 68 -12.21 15.76 22.35
C PRO A 68 -10.68 15.82 22.24
N ILE A 69 -9.98 14.80 22.73
CA ILE A 69 -8.52 14.70 22.64
C ILE A 69 -8.03 14.47 21.20
N HIS A 70 -8.87 13.94 20.32
CA HIS A 70 -8.53 13.67 18.93
C HIS A 70 -8.80 14.87 18.01
N PRO A 71 -8.14 14.95 16.84
CA PRO A 71 -8.47 15.95 15.82
C PRO A 71 -9.96 15.96 15.48
N GLN A 72 -10.56 17.15 15.56
CA GLN A 72 -11.98 17.39 15.29
C GLN A 72 -12.14 17.88 13.86
N ILE A 73 -12.36 16.95 12.92
CA ILE A 73 -12.64 17.26 11.51
C ILE A 73 -14.12 17.66 11.41
N VAL A 74 -14.40 18.95 11.61
CA VAL A 74 -15.75 19.52 11.49
C VAL A 74 -16.06 20.03 10.07
N GLU A 75 -15.01 20.25 9.28
CA GLU A 75 -15.06 20.68 7.89
C GLU A 75 -14.02 19.90 7.07
N LYS A 76 -14.10 19.99 5.74
CA LYS A 76 -13.13 19.32 4.87
C LYS A 76 -11.74 19.92 5.05
N VAL A 77 -10.78 19.06 5.34
CA VAL A 77 -9.35 19.42 5.39
C VAL A 77 -8.60 18.66 4.29
N GLY A 78 -7.78 19.38 3.54
CA GLY A 78 -6.97 18.86 2.45
C GLY A 78 -5.54 18.62 2.91
N PHE A 79 -4.88 17.63 2.33
CA PHE A 79 -3.52 17.24 2.62
C PHE A 79 -2.82 16.95 1.30
N GLY A 80 -1.63 17.52 1.11
CA GLY A 80 -0.79 17.27 -0.04
C GLY A 80 0.61 16.95 0.41
N SER A 81 1.21 15.90 -0.13
CA SER A 81 2.57 15.51 0.20
C SER A 81 3.22 14.72 -0.94
N THR A 82 4.55 14.71 -0.95
CA THR A 82 5.34 13.84 -1.82
C THR A 82 5.52 12.48 -1.14
N LEU A 83 5.33 11.41 -1.91
CA LEU A 83 5.69 10.07 -1.47
C LEU A 83 7.18 9.84 -1.68
N TYR A 84 7.84 9.22 -0.71
CA TYR A 84 9.26 8.92 -0.75
C TYR A 84 9.53 7.42 -0.63
N GLU A 85 10.58 6.96 -1.29
CA GLU A 85 11.22 5.66 -1.06
C GLU A 85 12.70 5.91 -0.81
N ASN A 86 13.23 5.54 0.36
CA ASN A 86 14.64 5.74 0.68
C ASN A 86 15.14 7.17 0.40
N GLN A 87 14.29 8.19 0.70
CA GLN A 87 14.51 9.63 0.45
C GLN A 87 14.33 10.10 -1.00
N ASP A 88 14.13 9.21 -1.96
CA ASP A 88 13.83 9.61 -3.33
C ASP A 88 12.33 9.85 -3.52
N GLU A 89 11.97 10.86 -4.30
CA GLU A 89 10.58 11.16 -4.64
C GLU A 89 9.95 10.11 -5.57
N ARG A 90 8.68 9.79 -5.31
CA ARG A 90 7.90 8.74 -6.00
C ARG A 90 6.50 9.21 -6.40
N GLY A 91 6.30 10.51 -6.49
CA GLY A 91 5.05 11.15 -6.92
C GLY A 91 4.30 11.86 -5.80
N GLY A 92 3.23 12.56 -6.16
CA GLY A 92 2.41 13.36 -5.27
C GLY A 92 1.18 12.60 -4.78
N LEU A 93 0.92 12.68 -3.49
CA LEU A 93 -0.28 12.19 -2.81
C LEU A 93 -1.11 13.39 -2.34
N SER A 94 -2.40 13.38 -2.69
CA SER A 94 -3.41 14.30 -2.17
C SER A 94 -4.46 13.50 -1.42
N LEU A 95 -4.84 13.96 -0.23
CA LEU A 95 -5.92 13.40 0.58
C LEU A 95 -6.86 14.53 1.01
N VAL A 96 -8.14 14.21 1.15
CA VAL A 96 -9.18 15.08 1.70
C VAL A 96 -9.90 14.29 2.77
N PHE A 97 -9.86 14.81 4.00
CA PHE A 97 -10.57 14.26 5.14
C PHE A 97 -11.90 15.01 5.30
N ASP A 98 -12.99 14.26 5.35
CA ASP A 98 -14.35 14.78 5.49
C ASP A 98 -14.85 14.57 6.93
N SER A 99 -15.76 15.42 7.40
CA SER A 99 -16.42 15.31 8.70
C SER A 99 -17.19 14.00 8.91
N ASN A 100 -17.49 13.28 7.83
CA ASN A 100 -18.20 12.00 7.86
C ASN A 100 -17.28 10.77 8.03
N TYR A 101 -16.06 10.93 8.54
CA TYR A 101 -15.09 9.83 8.68
C TYR A 101 -14.63 9.22 7.36
N CYS A 102 -14.74 9.99 6.28
CA CYS A 102 -14.40 9.56 4.94
C CYS A 102 -13.11 10.24 4.48
N ILE A 103 -12.33 9.50 3.70
CA ILE A 103 -11.12 9.98 3.05
C ILE A 103 -11.28 9.78 1.56
N MET A 104 -10.97 10.82 0.81
CA MET A 104 -10.80 10.75 -0.64
C MET A 104 -9.40 11.20 -0.97
N GLY A 105 -8.84 10.72 -2.07
CA GLY A 105 -7.50 11.11 -2.43
C GLY A 105 -7.08 10.67 -3.81
N ASP A 106 -5.89 11.11 -4.16
CA ASP A 106 -5.27 10.95 -5.46
C ASP A 106 -3.78 10.68 -5.28
N TRP A 107 -3.25 9.72 -6.04
CA TRP A 107 -1.81 9.54 -6.18
C TRP A 107 -1.45 9.47 -7.65
N ALA A 108 -0.42 10.23 -8.04
CA ALA A 108 0.13 10.23 -9.39
C ALA A 108 1.58 10.68 -9.37
N GLY A 109 2.32 10.37 -10.43
CA GLY A 109 3.68 10.89 -10.58
C GLY A 109 4.50 10.16 -11.62
N THR A 110 5.66 10.72 -11.90
CA THR A 110 6.70 10.14 -12.75
C THR A 110 8.02 10.21 -12.01
N TYR A 111 8.78 9.12 -11.99
CA TYR A 111 10.10 9.09 -11.37
C TYR A 111 11.02 8.11 -12.08
N SER A 112 12.34 8.32 -11.94
CA SER A 112 13.35 7.44 -12.53
C SER A 112 14.20 6.78 -11.44
N VAL A 113 14.65 5.56 -11.69
CA VAL A 113 15.49 4.78 -10.76
C VAL A 113 16.70 4.22 -11.51
N GLY A 114 17.85 4.19 -10.84
CA GLY A 114 19.10 3.64 -11.36
C GLY A 114 20.00 4.65 -12.07
N PRO A 115 21.24 4.25 -12.42
CA PRO A 115 22.18 5.10 -13.13
C PRO A 115 21.58 5.54 -14.46
N ASN A 116 21.83 6.80 -14.86
CA ASN A 116 21.36 7.37 -16.13
C ASN A 116 19.85 7.22 -16.40
N LYS A 117 19.01 7.11 -15.36
CA LYS A 117 17.56 6.85 -15.50
C LYS A 117 17.26 5.53 -16.23
N ALA A 118 18.03 4.50 -15.89
CA ALA A 118 17.86 3.11 -16.34
C ALA A 118 16.40 2.65 -16.40
N LYS A 119 15.61 3.04 -15.40
CA LYS A 119 14.18 2.78 -15.33
C LYS A 119 13.40 4.06 -15.14
N GLU A 120 12.33 4.22 -15.88
CA GLU A 120 11.35 5.28 -15.69
C GLU A 120 10.00 4.67 -15.33
N TYR A 121 9.36 5.25 -14.32
CA TYR A 121 8.07 4.83 -13.82
C TYR A 121 7.06 5.95 -14.05
N GLN A 122 5.95 5.60 -14.68
CA GLN A 122 4.80 6.47 -14.82
C GLN A 122 3.61 5.88 -14.06
N ILE A 123 3.12 6.62 -13.09
CA ILE A 123 1.96 6.25 -12.27
C ILE A 123 0.75 7.00 -12.83
N GLY A 124 -0.23 6.26 -13.33
CA GLY A 124 -1.52 6.83 -13.71
C GLY A 124 -2.26 7.38 -12.50
N LEU A 125 -3.16 8.34 -12.71
CA LEU A 125 -3.96 8.92 -11.63
C LEU A 125 -4.76 7.84 -10.90
N CYS A 126 -4.36 7.57 -9.65
CA CYS A 126 -4.98 6.59 -8.78
C CYS A 126 -5.98 7.30 -7.86
N LYS A 127 -7.26 6.95 -7.98
CA LYS A 127 -8.29 7.40 -7.03
C LYS A 127 -8.26 6.54 -5.77
N ILE A 128 -8.22 7.18 -4.61
CA ILE A 128 -8.10 6.56 -3.30
C ILE A 128 -9.33 6.92 -2.47
N ARG A 129 -9.90 5.94 -1.76
CA ARG A 129 -11.02 6.13 -0.84
C ARG A 129 -10.83 5.35 0.44
N GLY A 130 -11.24 5.91 1.57
CA GLY A 130 -10.98 5.31 2.87
C GLY A 130 -11.81 5.89 4.00
N HIS A 131 -11.42 5.49 5.20
CA HIS A 131 -12.00 5.97 6.43
C HIS A 131 -10.92 6.22 7.46
N PHE A 132 -11.20 7.12 8.40
CA PHE A 132 -10.41 7.26 9.62
C PHE A 132 -11.19 6.75 10.82
N VAL A 133 -10.46 6.16 11.77
CA VAL A 133 -11.03 5.56 12.98
C VAL A 133 -10.38 6.20 14.18
N PRO A 134 -11.14 6.87 15.05
CA PRO A 134 -10.59 7.46 16.27
C PRO A 134 -10.05 6.40 17.26
N TYR A 135 -10.44 5.14 17.10
CA TYR A 135 -10.06 4.04 17.98
C TYR A 135 -9.18 3.01 17.26
N ALA A 136 -7.86 3.25 17.23
CA ALA A 136 -6.92 2.34 16.58
C ALA A 136 -6.86 0.93 17.23
N ASP A 137 -7.18 0.82 18.52
CA ASP A 137 -7.27 -0.48 19.22
C ASP A 137 -8.31 -1.40 18.56
N ARG A 138 -9.39 -0.81 18.00
CA ARG A 138 -10.43 -1.57 17.30
C ARG A 138 -9.91 -2.23 16.04
N ILE A 139 -8.83 -1.74 15.44
CA ILE A 139 -8.22 -2.29 14.23
C ILE A 139 -6.91 -3.05 14.51
N LYS A 140 -6.45 -3.13 15.77
CA LYS A 140 -5.25 -3.87 16.21
C LYS A 140 -3.97 -3.41 15.49
N VAL A 141 -3.85 -2.11 15.23
CA VAL A 141 -2.61 -1.55 14.68
C VAL A 141 -1.57 -1.55 15.80
N LYS A 142 -0.57 -2.43 15.67
CA LYS A 142 0.59 -2.48 16.58
C LYS A 142 1.61 -1.44 16.12
N SER A 143 1.37 -0.16 16.37
CA SER A 143 2.43 0.85 16.24
C SER A 143 2.45 1.74 17.47
N GLU A 144 3.64 2.25 17.77
CA GLU A 144 3.82 3.39 18.66
C GLU A 144 3.06 4.58 18.06
N HIS A 145 1.89 4.85 18.61
CA HIS A 145 1.07 6.00 18.28
C HIS A 145 0.76 6.73 19.57
N LYS A 146 0.51 8.03 19.47
CA LYS A 146 0.07 8.78 20.64
C LYS A 146 -1.44 8.60 20.81
N PRO A 147 -1.96 8.48 22.04
CA PRO A 147 -3.40 8.29 22.28
C PRO A 147 -4.31 9.34 21.64
N GLU A 148 -3.81 10.55 21.42
CA GLU A 148 -4.51 11.66 20.78
C GLU A 148 -4.61 11.54 19.24
N GLU A 149 -3.81 10.68 18.61
CA GLU A 149 -3.79 10.52 17.16
C GLU A 149 -4.97 9.68 16.66
N ILE A 150 -5.50 10.04 15.48
CA ILE A 150 -6.47 9.23 14.75
C ILE A 150 -5.74 8.41 13.69
N TYR A 151 -5.99 7.10 13.67
CA TYR A 151 -5.52 6.27 12.57
C TYR A 151 -6.43 6.40 11.35
N PHE A 152 -5.84 6.45 10.17
CA PHE A 152 -6.59 6.35 8.94
C PHE A 152 -6.04 5.29 7.98
N LEU A 153 -6.94 4.77 7.16
CA LEU A 153 -6.62 3.82 6.11
C LEU A 153 -7.54 4.05 4.91
N ALA A 154 -6.93 4.20 3.75
CA ALA A 154 -7.58 4.35 2.47
C ALA A 154 -7.00 3.37 1.46
N ARG A 155 -7.80 3.02 0.45
CA ARG A 155 -7.45 2.08 -0.60
C ARG A 155 -7.78 2.66 -1.96
N GLY A 156 -6.90 2.43 -2.93
CA GLY A 156 -7.14 2.71 -4.35
C GLY A 156 -6.58 1.60 -5.23
N LEU A 157 -6.99 1.58 -6.49
CA LEU A 157 -6.38 0.74 -7.52
C LEU A 157 -5.34 1.57 -8.28
N PHE A 158 -4.12 1.08 -8.39
CA PHE A 158 -3.06 1.75 -9.13
C PHE A 158 -2.69 0.98 -10.40
N MET A 159 -2.20 1.72 -11.39
CA MET A 159 -1.51 1.22 -12.56
C MET A 159 -0.21 1.99 -12.71
N MET A 160 0.88 1.25 -12.87
CA MET A 160 2.22 1.77 -13.05
C MET A 160 2.80 1.17 -14.33
N VAL A 161 3.39 2.03 -15.16
CA VAL A 161 4.15 1.63 -16.35
C VAL A 161 5.62 1.83 -16.06
N GLU A 162 6.40 0.75 -16.16
CA GLU A 162 7.87 0.76 -16.06
C GLU A 162 8.45 0.71 -17.48
N TYR A 163 9.25 1.71 -17.83
CA TYR A 163 10.03 1.79 -19.06
C TYR A 163 11.49 1.45 -18.71
N ASN A 164 12.04 0.42 -19.35
CA ASN A 164 13.43 -0.01 -19.18
C ASN A 164 14.29 0.55 -20.31
N ASN A 165 15.10 1.56 -19.98
CA ASN A 165 15.92 2.30 -20.93
C ASN A 165 17.26 1.59 -21.22
N ASP A 166 17.69 0.65 -20.35
CA ASP A 166 19.00 -0.01 -20.47
C ASP A 166 18.99 -1.27 -21.36
N GLN A 167 17.83 -1.91 -21.53
CA GLN A 167 17.70 -3.21 -22.20
C GLN A 167 16.80 -3.16 -23.44
N GLY A 168 17.03 -2.21 -24.34
CA GLY A 168 16.34 -2.15 -25.64
C GLY A 168 14.87 -1.68 -25.59
N GLY A 169 14.48 -0.92 -24.56
CA GLY A 169 13.20 -0.20 -24.54
C GLY A 169 11.99 -1.03 -24.07
N GLY A 170 12.19 -2.00 -23.18
CA GLY A 170 11.10 -2.85 -22.67
C GLY A 170 10.08 -2.05 -21.85
N VAL A 171 8.79 -2.35 -22.03
CA VAL A 171 7.69 -1.76 -21.25
C VAL A 171 7.02 -2.84 -20.42
N LYS A 172 6.92 -2.63 -19.10
CA LYS A 172 6.23 -3.52 -18.17
C LYS A 172 5.09 -2.77 -17.48
N LYS A 173 3.91 -3.38 -17.46
CA LYS A 173 2.75 -2.87 -16.71
C LYS A 173 2.64 -3.61 -15.40
N VAL A 174 2.48 -2.85 -14.30
CA VAL A 174 2.24 -3.37 -12.95
C VAL A 174 0.96 -2.72 -12.44
N SER A 175 0.06 -3.53 -11.88
CA SER A 175 -1.22 -3.04 -11.33
C SER A 175 -1.56 -3.74 -10.04
N GLY A 176 -2.30 -3.06 -9.17
CA GLY A 176 -2.77 -3.66 -7.93
C GLY A 176 -3.41 -2.64 -7.01
N ASP A 177 -3.31 -2.88 -5.71
CA ASP A 177 -3.88 -2.00 -4.69
C ASP A 177 -2.80 -1.13 -4.05
N ILE A 178 -3.12 0.15 -3.85
CA ILE A 178 -2.41 1.04 -2.94
C ILE A 178 -3.22 1.18 -1.65
N TYR A 179 -2.56 0.98 -0.52
CA TYR A 179 -3.12 1.23 0.80
C TYR A 179 -2.40 2.43 1.42
N VAL A 180 -3.11 3.53 1.62
CA VAL A 180 -2.59 4.74 2.24
C VAL A 180 -3.01 4.77 3.70
N THR A 181 -2.03 4.75 4.59
CA THR A 181 -2.22 4.72 6.04
C THR A 181 -1.45 5.84 6.71
N GLY A 182 -1.91 6.24 7.89
CA GLY A 182 -1.16 7.15 8.72
C GLY A 182 -1.87 7.48 10.02
N TRP A 183 -1.22 8.35 10.77
CA TRP A 183 -1.70 8.88 12.04
C TRP A 183 -1.84 10.39 11.91
N LEU A 184 -3.06 10.88 12.15
CA LEU A 184 -3.38 12.30 12.13
C LEU A 184 -3.41 12.82 13.57
N ALA A 185 -2.52 13.75 13.89
CA ALA A 185 -2.44 14.39 15.19
C ALA A 185 -3.51 15.49 15.35
N PRO A 186 -3.79 15.97 16.59
CA PRO A 186 -4.79 17.00 16.85
C PRO A 186 -4.56 18.32 16.11
N ASP A 187 -3.30 18.64 15.78
CA ASP A 187 -2.90 19.80 15.00
C ASP A 187 -2.93 19.57 13.48
N PHE A 188 -3.54 18.46 13.05
CA PHE A 188 -3.66 18.00 11.67
C PHE A 188 -2.32 17.62 11.01
N THR A 189 -1.27 17.37 11.79
CA THR A 189 -0.01 16.86 11.25
C THR A 189 -0.04 15.34 11.07
N ILE A 190 0.65 14.87 10.02
CA ILE A 190 0.91 13.47 9.74
C ILE A 190 2.41 13.27 9.77
N GLN A 191 2.92 12.70 10.86
CA GLN A 191 4.35 12.45 11.03
C GLN A 191 4.79 11.08 10.50
N ARG A 192 3.85 10.12 10.38
CA ARG A 192 4.12 8.73 10.05
C ARG A 192 3.08 8.20 9.06
N GLY A 193 3.16 8.66 7.82
CA GLY A 193 2.34 8.18 6.71
C GLY A 193 3.05 7.08 5.92
N GLN A 194 2.31 6.06 5.50
CA GLN A 194 2.78 5.01 4.61
C GLN A 194 1.79 4.77 3.46
N ALA A 195 2.33 4.58 2.26
CA ALA A 195 1.59 4.11 1.10
C ALA A 195 2.17 2.75 0.68
N ILE A 196 1.39 1.70 0.89
CA ILE A 196 1.81 0.32 0.65
C ILE A 196 1.20 -0.14 -0.67
N LEU A 197 2.05 -0.40 -1.66
CA LEU A 197 1.66 -0.97 -2.94
C LEU A 197 1.65 -2.48 -2.82
N THR A 198 0.61 -3.10 -3.37
CA THR A 198 0.46 -4.55 -3.40
C THR A 198 0.03 -5.00 -4.79
N SER A 199 0.54 -6.15 -5.23
CA SER A 199 0.10 -6.85 -6.46
C SER A 199 -0.25 -8.27 -6.08
N ASP A 200 -1.43 -8.75 -6.46
CA ASP A 200 -1.92 -10.10 -6.11
C ASP A 200 -1.86 -10.44 -4.61
N ASN A 201 -2.18 -9.45 -3.74
CA ASN A 201 -2.05 -9.56 -2.28
C ASN A 201 -0.64 -9.87 -1.76
N LYS A 202 0.38 -9.60 -2.58
CA LYS A 202 1.78 -9.59 -2.17
C LYS A 202 2.22 -8.15 -1.99
N HIS A 203 2.99 -7.90 -0.93
CA HIS A 203 3.56 -6.59 -0.69
C HIS A 203 4.59 -6.32 -1.78
N TYR A 204 4.37 -5.26 -2.55
CA TYR A 204 5.23 -4.86 -3.64
C TYR A 204 6.20 -3.77 -3.21
N LYS A 205 5.71 -2.76 -2.48
CA LYS A 205 6.52 -1.60 -2.11
C LYS A 205 5.92 -0.84 -0.93
N THR A 206 6.76 -0.21 -0.10
CA THR A 206 6.32 0.79 0.88
C THR A 206 6.93 2.13 0.56
N LEU A 207 6.07 3.14 0.48
CA LEU A 207 6.43 4.55 0.35
C LEU A 207 6.08 5.26 1.66
N THR A 208 6.85 6.27 2.04
CA THR A 208 6.62 7.07 3.25
C THR A 208 6.23 8.49 2.89
N TYR A 209 5.43 9.14 3.73
CA TYR A 209 5.10 10.55 3.57
C TYR A 209 4.82 11.21 4.92
N THR A 210 5.01 12.52 4.95
CA THR A 210 4.72 13.36 6.10
C THR A 210 4.12 14.69 5.61
N GLY A 211 3.47 15.43 6.49
CA GLY A 211 3.00 16.76 6.17
C GLY A 211 1.94 17.25 7.15
N LYS A 212 1.21 18.28 6.75
CA LYS A 212 0.16 18.88 7.55
C LYS A 212 -1.08 19.06 6.68
N ALA A 213 -2.24 18.67 7.20
CA ALA A 213 -3.50 18.97 6.55
C ALA A 213 -3.92 20.41 6.86
N GLU A 214 -4.46 21.06 5.86
CA GLU A 214 -4.89 22.46 5.87
C GLU A 214 -6.37 22.55 5.53
N LYS A 215 -7.00 23.69 5.85
CA LYS A 215 -8.39 23.92 5.46
C LYS A 215 -8.50 23.93 3.93
N MET A 216 -9.61 23.43 3.39
CA MET A 216 -9.74 23.22 1.93
C MET A 216 -9.53 24.50 1.10
N MET A 217 -9.88 25.67 1.62
CA MET A 217 -9.67 26.95 0.93
C MET A 217 -8.17 27.25 0.74
N ASP A 218 -7.38 27.00 1.78
CA ASP A 218 -5.92 27.13 1.75
C ASP A 218 -5.30 26.03 0.88
N PHE A 219 -5.85 24.82 0.96
CA PHE A 219 -5.39 23.68 0.18
C PHE A 219 -5.54 23.87 -1.34
N GLN A 220 -6.64 24.45 -1.81
CA GLN A 220 -6.79 24.76 -3.24
C GLN A 220 -5.76 25.78 -3.73
N MET A 221 -5.36 26.73 -2.88
CA MET A 221 -4.30 27.68 -3.19
C MET A 221 -2.92 26.99 -3.18
N PHE A 222 -2.69 26.08 -2.24
CA PHE A 222 -1.48 25.25 -2.21
C PHE A 222 -1.36 24.33 -3.43
N LEU A 223 -2.43 23.64 -3.84
CA LEU A 223 -2.39 22.80 -5.04
C LEU A 223 -2.03 23.59 -6.29
N LYS A 224 -2.54 24.82 -6.43
CA LYS A 224 -2.17 25.72 -7.53
C LYS A 224 -0.71 26.15 -7.48
N SER A 225 -0.07 26.19 -6.31
CA SER A 225 1.36 26.54 -6.20
C SER A 225 2.29 25.39 -6.56
N LEU A 226 1.79 24.14 -6.53
CA LEU A 226 2.52 22.94 -6.92
C LEU A 226 2.46 22.65 -8.43
N GLU A 227 1.60 23.33 -9.18
CA GLU A 227 1.57 23.19 -10.64
C GLU A 227 2.87 23.78 -11.24
N PRO A 228 3.59 23.04 -12.11
CA PRO A 228 4.80 23.55 -12.75
C PRO A 228 4.46 24.79 -13.58
N LYS A 229 5.25 25.86 -13.38
CA LYS A 229 5.15 27.10 -14.16
C LYS A 229 5.59 26.90 -15.61
#